data_AF-D3TMU6-F1
#
_entry.id   AF-D3TMU6-F1
#
_cell.length_a   1.000
_cell.length_b   1.000
_cell.length_c   1.000
_cell.angle_alpha   90.00
_cell.angle_beta   90.00
_cell.angle_gamma   90.00
#
_symmetry.space_group_name_H-M   'P 1'
#
loop_
_entity.id
_entity.type
_entity.pdbx_description
1 polymer ?
#
loop_
_entity_poly.entity_id
_entity_poly.type
_entity_poly.pdbx_seq_one_letter_code
_entity_poly.pdbx_strand_id
1 'polypeptide(L)'
;MSLKDTKEKSTSVFTITDFHSRTNLTEKGKLSDEYDPFAHRDQESGTSTSGALAHLLKSSLGTGILAMPMAFLNAGLVFGMIGTLVVGFLCTYCVHMLVKTSQDMCRELRVPALGFAETAEKVFEHGPIGLRKYSKFTRQFVDGSLMATYYAAACVYIVFIATSFRDVINCDLDLNWHVRFYIALTLIPCLFIGQIRELKWLVPFSAMANVFIIVTFAITLYYMFNEPLVFEDKPYVAKATQLPLFFATVIFAMEGIGVVMPVENSMKKPQHFLGCPGVLNTAMMTVVALYAIIGFFGYIRFGSEVRGSITLNLPYGAPLADAAKLLMALAILFTYGLQFYIPNDILWSKIKHKFDPKIHNISQILLRTGIILISGGVAAAIPNLEPFISLVGAVFFSLLGIFVPSLTETVYLWPNNLGFCKWKLIKNIILCILSILALITGAAVSIIEIINMNNDLPEASAQCKAV
;
A
#
# COMPACT_ATOMS: atom_id res chain seq x y z
N MET A 1 -74.37 -8.50 5.27
CA MET A 1 -74.25 -7.97 6.64
C MET A 1 -73.06 -7.00 6.66
N SER A 2 -73.34 -5.69 6.74
CA SER A 2 -72.44 -4.53 6.97
C SER A 2 -71.18 -4.35 6.10
N LEU A 3 -70.82 -3.18 5.56
CA LEU A 3 -71.35 -1.81 5.62
C LEU A 3 -70.65 -0.97 4.52
N LYS A 4 -71.47 -0.28 3.70
CA LYS A 4 -71.37 1.10 3.16
C LYS A 4 -70.24 1.57 2.22
N ASP A 5 -70.68 1.85 0.99
CA ASP A 5 -70.41 2.99 0.08
C ASP A 5 -70.13 4.33 0.80
N THR A 6 -69.46 5.35 0.25
CA THR A 6 -69.72 5.99 -1.05
C THR A 6 -68.61 7.01 -1.38
N LYS A 7 -68.35 7.19 -2.68
CA LYS A 7 -67.64 8.32 -3.32
C LYS A 7 -68.19 9.69 -2.89
N GLU A 8 -67.32 10.69 -2.87
CA GLU A 8 -67.67 12.02 -3.42
C GLU A 8 -66.43 12.78 -3.92
N LYS A 9 -66.46 13.12 -5.21
CA LYS A 9 -65.64 14.17 -5.84
C LYS A 9 -66.51 15.43 -5.79
N SER A 10 -66.00 16.51 -5.20
CA SER A 10 -66.59 17.85 -5.38
C SER A 10 -65.49 18.89 -5.56
N THR A 11 -65.67 19.67 -6.61
CA THR A 11 -64.83 20.73 -7.12
C THR A 11 -65.06 22.00 -6.30
N SER A 12 -64.02 22.59 -5.70
CA SER A 12 -64.13 23.92 -5.08
C SER A 12 -62.98 24.83 -5.50
N VAL A 13 -63.28 25.66 -6.52
CA VAL A 13 -62.94 27.08 -6.68
C VAL A 13 -61.59 27.56 -6.10
N PHE A 14 -60.65 27.87 -6.99
CA PHE A 14 -59.49 28.72 -6.69
C PHE A 14 -59.98 30.14 -6.35
N THR A 15 -59.95 30.52 -5.08
CA THR A 15 -60.12 31.91 -4.65
C THR A 15 -58.75 32.45 -4.29
N ILE A 16 -58.19 33.28 -5.18
CA ILE A 16 -56.95 34.03 -4.93
C ILE A 16 -57.34 35.27 -4.13
N THR A 17 -57.32 35.17 -2.80
CA THR A 17 -57.34 36.34 -1.93
C THR A 17 -56.64 36.00 -0.62
N ASP A 18 -55.64 36.80 -0.30
CA ASP A 18 -54.94 36.91 1.00
C ASP A 18 -53.94 35.82 1.39
N PHE A 19 -52.74 35.92 0.81
CA PHE A 19 -51.50 35.54 1.51
C PHE A 19 -50.60 36.77 1.71
N HIS A 20 -51.06 37.69 2.57
CA HIS A 20 -50.15 38.57 3.29
C HIS A 20 -49.46 37.77 4.41
N SER A 21 -48.49 36.92 4.06
CA SER A 21 -47.55 36.43 5.07
C SER A 21 -46.33 37.34 5.05
N ARG A 22 -46.35 38.34 5.94
CA ARG A 22 -45.15 39.07 6.35
C ARG A 22 -44.10 38.04 6.72
N THR A 23 -42.99 38.01 5.99
CA THR A 23 -41.78 37.29 6.39
C THR A 23 -41.28 37.91 7.69
N ASN A 24 -41.69 37.34 8.81
CA ASN A 24 -41.06 37.57 10.10
C ASN A 24 -39.66 36.94 10.04
N LEU A 25 -38.68 37.76 9.67
CA LEU A 25 -37.26 37.52 9.92
C LEU A 25 -37.00 37.67 11.42
N THR A 26 -37.39 36.68 12.20
CA THR A 26 -36.96 36.56 13.60
C THR A 26 -36.70 35.11 13.96
N GLU A 27 -35.57 34.91 14.64
CA GLU A 27 -34.94 33.68 15.11
C GLU A 27 -34.33 32.83 13.98
N LYS A 28 -33.02 32.93 13.69
CA LYS A 28 -31.97 32.31 14.54
C LYS A 28 -32.37 30.96 15.16
N GLY A 29 -33.18 30.16 14.46
CA GLY A 29 -32.99 28.71 14.46
C GLY A 29 -31.58 28.45 13.96
N LYS A 30 -30.63 28.28 14.89
CA LYS A 30 -29.36 27.62 14.61
C LYS A 30 -29.71 26.35 13.83
N LEU A 31 -29.40 26.29 12.54
CA LEU A 31 -29.17 25.01 11.87
C LEU A 31 -27.96 24.41 12.59
N SER A 32 -28.26 23.67 13.65
CA SER A 32 -27.39 22.74 14.36
C SER A 32 -27.23 21.44 13.58
N ASP A 33 -27.29 21.49 12.25
CA ASP A 33 -27.01 20.32 11.42
C ASP A 33 -25.49 20.25 11.25
N GLU A 34 -24.84 19.68 12.27
CA GLU A 34 -23.51 19.14 12.14
C GLU A 34 -23.55 18.15 10.97
N TYR A 35 -22.91 18.51 9.85
CA TYR A 35 -22.93 17.68 8.65
C TYR A 35 -22.20 16.38 8.96
N ASP A 36 -22.91 15.24 8.90
CA ASP A 36 -22.32 13.92 8.97
C ASP A 36 -21.97 13.43 7.54
N PRO A 37 -20.67 13.37 7.17
CA PRO A 37 -20.25 12.86 5.87
C PRO A 37 -20.64 11.39 5.67
N PHE A 38 -20.71 10.61 6.75
CA PHE A 38 -20.96 9.17 6.68
C PHE A 38 -22.41 8.84 6.32
N ALA A 39 -23.35 9.72 6.69
CA ALA A 39 -24.75 9.62 6.29
C ALA A 39 -24.97 9.80 4.77
N HIS A 40 -24.02 10.41 4.07
CA HIS A 40 -24.11 10.75 2.65
C HIS A 40 -23.29 9.81 1.75
N ARG A 41 -22.78 8.70 2.29
CA ARG A 41 -22.10 7.63 1.54
C ARG A 41 -23.09 6.51 1.17
N ASP A 42 -22.73 5.70 0.18
CA ASP A 42 -23.53 4.50 -0.17
C ASP A 42 -23.43 3.44 0.95
N GLN A 43 -24.46 3.40 1.80
CA GLN A 43 -24.53 2.49 2.94
C GLN A 43 -25.09 1.10 2.56
N GLU A 44 -25.80 0.98 1.44
CA GLU A 44 -26.48 -0.27 1.05
C GLU A 44 -25.51 -1.25 0.39
N SER A 45 -24.68 -0.74 -0.54
CA SER A 45 -23.73 -1.56 -1.31
C SER A 45 -22.32 -1.63 -0.70
N GLY A 46 -22.07 -0.90 0.40
CA GLY A 46 -20.74 -0.77 0.99
C GLY A 46 -20.12 -2.07 1.53
N THR A 47 -18.81 -2.04 1.76
CA THR A 47 -18.02 -3.10 2.37
C THR A 47 -18.33 -3.22 3.87
N SER A 48 -18.49 -4.45 4.37
CA SER A 48 -18.67 -4.70 5.82
C SER A 48 -17.41 -4.35 6.62
N THR A 49 -17.53 -4.16 7.94
CA THR A 49 -16.38 -3.91 8.83
C THR A 49 -15.32 -5.01 8.75
N SER A 50 -15.74 -6.28 8.71
CA SER A 50 -14.84 -7.43 8.54
C SER A 50 -14.25 -7.50 7.13
N GLY A 51 -15.03 -7.14 6.10
CA GLY A 51 -14.53 -7.03 4.73
C GLY A 51 -13.45 -5.95 4.61
N ALA A 52 -13.66 -4.78 5.21
CA ALA A 52 -12.69 -3.69 5.25
C ALA A 52 -11.41 -4.10 5.98
N LEU A 53 -11.53 -4.80 7.13
CA LEU A 53 -10.39 -5.39 7.84
C LEU A 53 -9.60 -6.34 6.93
N ALA A 54 -10.29 -7.26 6.24
CA ALA A 54 -9.65 -8.20 5.33
C ALA A 54 -8.96 -7.50 4.15
N HIS A 55 -9.55 -6.43 3.61
CA HIS A 55 -8.93 -5.63 2.55
C HIS A 55 -7.67 -4.91 3.04
N LEU A 56 -7.67 -4.31 4.23
CA LEU A 56 -6.48 -3.70 4.82
C LEU A 56 -5.39 -4.73 5.10
N LEU A 57 -5.74 -5.85 5.76
CA LEU A 57 -4.79 -6.93 6.04
C LEU A 57 -4.16 -7.45 4.75
N LYS A 58 -4.97 -7.75 3.73
CA LYS A 58 -4.50 -8.21 2.43
C LYS A 58 -3.55 -7.20 1.79
N SER A 59 -3.93 -5.94 1.75
CA SER A 59 -3.13 -4.92 1.08
C SER A 59 -1.84 -4.60 1.82
N SER A 60 -1.84 -4.70 3.15
CA SER A 60 -0.66 -4.39 3.94
C SER A 60 0.29 -5.56 4.08
N LEU A 61 -0.19 -6.79 4.33
CA LEU A 61 0.68 -7.98 4.46
C LEU A 61 1.51 -8.22 3.19
N GLY A 62 0.85 -8.15 2.04
CA GLY A 62 1.45 -8.20 0.70
C GLY A 62 2.63 -9.16 0.55
N THR A 63 3.60 -8.75 -0.27
CA THR A 63 4.93 -9.40 -0.34
C THR A 63 5.89 -8.87 0.71
N GLY A 64 5.55 -7.78 1.39
CA GLY A 64 6.37 -7.13 2.40
C GLY A 64 6.72 -8.07 3.56
N ILE A 65 5.77 -8.90 3.99
CA ILE A 65 6.00 -9.90 5.04
C ILE A 65 7.16 -10.85 4.74
N LEU A 66 7.36 -11.18 3.46
CA LEU A 66 8.37 -12.15 3.05
C LEU A 66 9.79 -11.58 3.14
N ALA A 67 9.94 -10.25 3.11
CA ALA A 67 11.21 -9.55 3.25
C ALA A 67 11.57 -9.25 4.72
N MET A 68 10.69 -9.55 5.68
CA MET A 68 10.93 -9.25 7.10
C MET A 68 12.13 -9.96 7.71
N PRO A 69 12.46 -11.22 7.39
CA PRO A 69 13.69 -11.83 7.90
C PRO A 69 14.93 -11.06 7.48
N MET A 70 14.91 -10.52 6.25
CA MET A 70 15.99 -9.70 5.73
C MET A 70 16.13 -8.43 6.57
N ALA A 71 15.02 -7.76 6.88
CA ALA A 71 15.04 -6.60 7.75
C ALA A 71 15.75 -6.94 9.10
N PHE A 72 15.44 -8.10 9.69
CA PHE A 72 16.09 -8.56 10.93
C PHE A 72 17.57 -8.91 10.75
N LEU A 73 18.00 -9.44 9.59
CA LEU A 73 19.41 -9.60 9.24
C LEU A 73 20.16 -8.25 9.31
N ASN A 74 19.56 -7.18 8.78
CA ASN A 74 20.14 -5.84 8.76
C ASN A 74 20.00 -5.05 10.09
N ALA A 75 19.28 -5.60 11.07
CA ALA A 75 19.03 -4.95 12.37
C ALA A 75 19.59 -5.72 13.58
N GLY A 76 19.66 -7.05 13.51
CA GLY A 76 19.84 -7.92 14.65
C GLY A 76 18.52 -8.21 15.38
N LEU A 77 18.53 -9.21 16.26
CA LEU A 77 17.30 -9.75 16.86
C LEU A 77 16.54 -8.75 17.73
N VAL A 78 17.23 -8.07 18.66
CA VAL A 78 16.60 -7.18 19.64
C VAL A 78 16.23 -5.86 19.00
N PHE A 79 17.16 -5.25 18.25
CA PHE A 79 16.87 -4.00 17.56
C PHE A 79 15.82 -4.19 16.48
N GLY A 80 15.85 -5.31 15.73
CA GLY A 80 14.84 -5.64 14.73
C GLY A 80 13.45 -5.76 15.33
N MET A 81 13.32 -6.44 16.47
CA MET A 81 12.03 -6.60 17.16
C MET A 81 11.48 -5.27 17.67
N ILE A 82 12.27 -4.51 18.44
CA ILE A 82 11.85 -3.21 18.97
C ILE A 82 11.59 -2.22 17.83
N GLY A 83 12.50 -2.18 16.85
CA GLY A 83 12.40 -1.31 15.69
C GLY A 83 11.16 -1.58 14.85
N THR A 84 10.80 -2.85 14.64
CA THR A 84 9.59 -3.22 13.89
C THR A 84 8.33 -2.73 14.60
N LEU A 85 8.27 -2.86 15.94
CA LEU A 85 7.15 -2.34 16.73
C LEU A 85 7.07 -0.81 16.67
N VAL A 86 8.21 -0.12 16.79
CA VAL A 86 8.27 1.35 16.76
C VAL A 86 7.90 1.91 15.39
N VAL A 87 8.49 1.38 14.32
CA VAL A 87 8.16 1.77 12.93
C VAL A 87 6.70 1.41 12.62
N GLY A 88 6.26 0.23 13.05
CA GLY A 88 4.88 -0.22 12.94
C GLY A 88 3.88 0.76 13.55
N PHE A 89 4.14 1.19 14.79
CA PHE A 89 3.36 2.21 15.48
C PHE A 89 3.40 3.55 14.75
N LEU A 90 4.58 4.00 14.32
CA LEU A 90 4.76 5.28 13.62
C LEU A 90 3.95 5.31 12.30
N CYS A 91 4.07 4.29 11.46
CA CYS A 91 3.31 4.17 10.22
C CYS A 91 1.80 4.14 10.49
N THR A 92 1.37 3.35 11.48
CA THR A 92 -0.05 3.30 11.89
C THR A 92 -0.56 4.67 12.32
N TYR A 93 0.24 5.37 13.12
CA TYR A 93 -0.08 6.71 13.60
C TYR A 93 -0.20 7.73 12.45
N CYS A 94 0.72 7.70 11.48
CA CYS A 94 0.66 8.58 10.31
C CYS A 94 -0.58 8.31 9.45
N VAL A 95 -0.94 7.05 9.24
CA VAL A 95 -2.16 6.68 8.51
C VAL A 95 -3.41 7.13 9.28
N HIS A 96 -3.46 6.92 10.58
CA HIS A 96 -4.57 7.36 11.43
C HIS A 96 -4.76 8.88 11.35
N MET A 97 -3.66 9.63 11.42
CA MET A 97 -3.63 11.08 11.30
C MET A 97 -4.15 11.56 9.95
N LEU A 98 -3.76 10.91 8.85
CA LEU A 98 -4.27 11.21 7.52
C LEU A 98 -5.78 10.98 7.43
N VAL A 99 -6.28 9.82 7.86
CA VAL A 99 -7.71 9.50 7.78
C VAL A 99 -8.53 10.46 8.63
N LYS A 100 -8.07 10.78 9.84
CA LYS A 100 -8.73 11.74 10.71
C LYS A 100 -8.82 13.13 10.06
N THR A 101 -7.71 13.61 9.52
CA THR A 101 -7.66 14.89 8.79
C THR A 101 -8.63 14.88 7.61
N SER A 102 -8.72 13.77 6.87
CA SER A 102 -9.67 13.62 5.78
C SER A 102 -11.12 13.67 6.24
N GLN A 103 -11.47 12.95 7.32
CA GLN A 103 -12.82 12.95 7.89
C GLN A 103 -13.22 14.35 8.39
N ASP A 104 -12.31 15.06 9.05
CA ASP A 104 -12.56 16.42 9.52
C ASP A 104 -12.73 17.40 8.34
N MET A 105 -11.90 17.30 7.30
CA MET A 105 -12.10 18.06 6.06
C MET A 105 -13.41 17.74 5.34
N CYS A 106 -13.85 16.48 5.35
CA CYS A 106 -15.15 16.11 4.77
C CYS A 106 -16.30 16.81 5.49
N ARG A 107 -16.23 16.95 6.82
CA ARG A 107 -17.21 17.69 7.63
C ARG A 107 -17.23 19.18 7.27
N GLU A 108 -16.06 19.80 7.18
CA GLU A 108 -15.94 21.23 6.88
C GLU A 108 -16.41 21.56 5.46
N LEU A 109 -16.08 20.73 4.48
CA LEU A 109 -16.43 20.94 3.07
C LEU A 109 -17.81 20.42 2.70
N ARG A 110 -18.51 19.74 3.61
CA ARG A 110 -19.80 19.09 3.37
C ARG A 110 -19.78 18.14 2.18
N VAL A 111 -18.72 17.34 2.09
CA VAL A 111 -18.57 16.29 1.06
C VAL A 111 -18.55 14.91 1.73
N PRO A 112 -19.07 13.86 1.07
CA PRO A 112 -19.19 12.55 1.71
C PRO A 112 -17.85 11.87 1.94
N ALA A 113 -16.89 12.04 1.02
CA ALA A 113 -15.62 11.33 1.02
C ALA A 113 -14.56 12.12 0.25
N LEU A 114 -13.29 11.92 0.62
CA LEU A 114 -12.13 12.43 -0.10
C LEU A 114 -11.13 11.30 -0.34
N GLY A 115 -10.48 11.30 -1.50
CA GLY A 115 -9.29 10.47 -1.74
C GLY A 115 -8.05 11.01 -1.01
N PHE A 116 -6.93 10.28 -1.07
CA PHE A 116 -5.68 10.74 -0.46
C PHE A 116 -5.18 12.05 -1.11
N ALA A 117 -5.03 12.08 -2.43
CA ALA A 117 -4.57 13.27 -3.14
C ALA A 117 -5.56 14.45 -3.01
N GLU A 118 -6.86 14.15 -2.95
CA GLU A 118 -7.91 15.17 -2.77
C GLU A 118 -7.89 15.75 -1.36
N THR A 119 -7.68 14.92 -0.34
CA THR A 119 -7.49 15.38 1.03
C THR A 119 -6.33 16.36 1.10
N ALA A 120 -5.18 16.00 0.50
CA ALA A 120 -4.01 16.85 0.50
C ALA A 120 -4.22 18.16 -0.29
N GLU A 121 -4.94 18.12 -1.41
CA GLU A 121 -5.36 19.30 -2.17
C GLU A 121 -6.21 20.25 -1.32
N LYS A 122 -7.28 19.70 -0.72
CA LYS A 122 -8.30 20.45 0.00
C LYS A 122 -7.79 21.07 1.29
N VAL A 123 -6.92 20.37 2.01
CA VAL A 123 -6.20 20.90 3.17
C VAL A 123 -5.38 22.14 2.78
N PHE A 124 -4.63 22.09 1.68
CA PHE A 124 -3.84 23.23 1.25
C PHE A 124 -4.71 24.37 0.70
N GLU A 125 -5.78 24.05 -0.02
CA GLU A 125 -6.74 25.04 -0.56
C GLU A 125 -7.38 25.89 0.55
N HIS A 126 -7.72 25.26 1.68
CA HIS A 126 -8.36 25.91 2.83
C HIS A 126 -7.36 26.36 3.90
N GLY A 127 -6.10 25.97 3.78
CA GLY A 127 -5.02 26.31 4.69
C GLY A 127 -4.63 27.80 4.67
N PRO A 128 -3.48 28.16 5.28
CA PRO A 128 -3.02 29.53 5.35
C PRO A 128 -2.76 30.13 3.97
N ILE A 129 -3.01 31.44 3.82
CA ILE A 129 -3.03 32.16 2.52
C ILE A 129 -1.77 31.88 1.68
N GLY A 130 -0.59 31.85 2.30
CA GLY A 130 0.68 31.58 1.60
C GLY A 130 0.82 30.16 1.03
N LEU A 131 0.10 29.18 1.59
CA LEU A 131 0.17 27.79 1.17
C LEU A 131 -0.91 27.41 0.14
N ARG A 132 -1.99 28.17 0.01
CA ARG A 132 -3.11 27.88 -0.92
C ARG A 132 -2.68 27.69 -2.35
N LYS A 133 -1.67 28.45 -2.81
CA LYS A 133 -1.11 28.33 -4.17
C LYS A 133 -0.50 26.97 -4.48
N TYR A 134 -0.11 26.20 -3.46
CA TYR A 134 0.48 24.87 -3.62
C TYR A 134 -0.56 23.74 -3.64
N SER A 135 -1.85 24.03 -3.46
CA SER A 135 -2.92 23.01 -3.41
C SER A 135 -2.89 22.04 -4.60
N LYS A 136 -2.88 22.57 -5.84
CA LYS A 136 -2.80 21.74 -7.07
C LYS A 136 -1.49 20.96 -7.17
N PHE A 137 -0.38 21.55 -6.73
CA PHE A 137 0.91 20.88 -6.70
C PHE A 137 0.87 19.68 -5.75
N THR A 138 0.30 19.84 -4.54
CA THR A 138 0.16 18.76 -3.57
C THR A 138 -0.67 17.59 -4.13
N ARG A 139 -1.79 17.87 -4.82
CA ARG A 139 -2.57 16.82 -5.50
C ARG A 139 -1.72 16.04 -6.51
N GLN A 140 -1.03 16.77 -7.39
CA GLN A 140 -0.19 16.17 -8.43
C GLN A 140 0.98 15.37 -7.83
N PHE A 141 1.57 15.87 -6.75
CA PHE A 141 2.64 15.20 -6.02
C PHE A 141 2.17 13.89 -5.41
N VAL A 142 1.01 13.86 -4.73
CA VAL A 142 0.47 12.63 -4.12
C VAL A 142 0.08 11.62 -5.19
N ASP A 143 -0.67 12.02 -6.22
CA ASP A 143 -1.04 11.12 -7.32
C ASP A 143 0.19 10.58 -8.05
N GLY A 144 1.16 11.45 -8.37
CA GLY A 144 2.39 11.07 -9.05
C GLY A 144 3.26 10.14 -8.22
N SER A 145 3.40 10.41 -6.93
CA SER A 145 4.15 9.55 -6.01
C SER A 145 3.46 8.21 -5.83
N LEU A 146 2.11 8.18 -5.74
CA LEU A 146 1.35 6.93 -5.64
C LEU A 146 1.52 6.07 -6.90
N MET A 147 1.46 6.69 -8.08
CA MET A 147 1.74 6.00 -9.34
C MET A 147 3.16 5.45 -9.41
N ALA A 148 4.15 6.26 -9.03
CA ALA A 148 5.54 5.84 -9.01
C ALA A 148 5.80 4.69 -8.03
N THR A 149 5.13 4.69 -6.87
CA THR A 149 5.16 3.59 -5.90
C THR A 149 4.67 2.29 -6.54
N TYR A 150 3.51 2.32 -7.21
CA TYR A 150 2.95 1.13 -7.84
C TYR A 150 3.79 0.61 -9.02
N TYR A 151 4.37 1.50 -9.82
CA TYR A 151 5.27 1.09 -10.91
C TYR A 151 6.60 0.55 -10.39
N ALA A 152 7.10 1.06 -9.26
CA ALA A 152 8.30 0.51 -8.63
C ALA A 152 8.01 -0.86 -7.99
N ALA A 153 6.87 -1.04 -7.31
CA ALA A 153 6.41 -2.34 -6.84
C ALA A 153 6.24 -3.35 -7.99
N ALA A 154 5.78 -2.91 -9.16
CA ALA A 154 5.69 -3.74 -10.35
C ALA A 154 7.06 -4.29 -10.79
N CYS A 155 8.14 -3.51 -10.66
CA CYS A 155 9.50 -4.00 -10.91
C CYS A 155 9.94 -5.04 -9.87
N VAL A 156 9.67 -4.81 -8.57
CA VAL A 156 9.94 -5.79 -7.49
C VAL A 156 9.25 -7.12 -7.81
N TYR A 157 8.00 -7.08 -8.26
CA TYR A 157 7.22 -8.26 -8.60
C TYR A 157 7.82 -9.03 -9.78
N ILE A 158 8.25 -8.33 -10.83
CA ILE A 158 8.93 -8.97 -11.97
C ILE A 158 10.21 -9.69 -11.52
N VAL A 159 11.05 -9.03 -10.70
CA VAL A 159 12.27 -9.66 -10.17
C VAL A 159 11.92 -10.87 -9.29
N PHE A 160 10.94 -10.75 -8.40
CA PHE A 160 10.52 -11.83 -7.51
C PHE A 160 10.02 -13.06 -8.28
N ILE A 161 9.13 -12.85 -9.25
CA ILE A 161 8.56 -13.92 -10.06
C ILE A 161 9.70 -14.62 -10.82
N ALA A 162 10.59 -13.85 -11.44
CA ALA A 162 11.73 -14.36 -12.18
C ALA A 162 12.70 -15.18 -11.30
N THR A 163 13.04 -14.69 -10.10
CA THR A 163 13.93 -15.42 -9.18
C THR A 163 13.27 -16.69 -8.64
N SER A 164 11.97 -16.65 -8.38
CA SER A 164 11.22 -17.84 -7.93
C SER A 164 11.19 -18.94 -8.99
N PHE A 165 10.95 -18.57 -10.26
CA PHE A 165 11.01 -19.52 -11.37
C PHE A 165 12.42 -20.04 -11.63
N ARG A 166 13.44 -19.16 -11.58
CA ARG A 166 14.85 -19.55 -11.71
C ARG A 166 15.20 -20.62 -10.69
N ASP A 167 14.90 -20.37 -9.42
CA ASP A 167 15.35 -21.23 -8.31
C ASP A 167 14.74 -22.64 -8.37
N VAL A 168 13.54 -22.79 -8.94
CA VAL A 168 12.90 -24.09 -9.15
C VAL A 168 13.37 -24.74 -10.45
N ILE A 169 13.27 -24.04 -11.58
CA ILE A 169 13.53 -24.59 -12.91
C ILE A 169 15.01 -24.96 -13.09
N ASN A 170 15.94 -24.13 -12.62
CA ASN A 170 17.37 -24.43 -12.77
C ASN A 170 17.77 -25.66 -11.94
N CYS A 171 17.24 -25.83 -10.73
CA CYS A 171 17.63 -26.96 -9.90
C CYS A 171 16.91 -28.27 -10.28
N ASP A 172 15.67 -28.22 -10.75
CA ASP A 172 14.93 -29.43 -11.14
C ASP A 172 15.31 -29.94 -12.54
N LEU A 173 15.65 -29.04 -13.47
CA LEU A 173 15.99 -29.39 -14.86
C LEU A 173 17.50 -29.32 -15.16
N ASP A 174 18.34 -29.08 -14.16
CA ASP A 174 19.80 -28.89 -14.29
C ASP A 174 20.17 -27.83 -15.37
N LEU A 175 19.40 -26.75 -15.42
CA LEU A 175 19.61 -25.62 -16.32
C LEU A 175 20.43 -24.52 -15.63
N ASN A 176 21.27 -23.81 -16.38
CA ASN A 176 22.09 -22.71 -15.86
C ASN A 176 21.74 -21.36 -16.52
N TRP A 177 20.45 -21.07 -16.66
CA TRP A 177 20.02 -19.80 -17.26
C TRP A 177 20.15 -18.64 -16.26
N HIS A 178 20.63 -17.50 -16.75
CA HIS A 178 20.70 -16.27 -15.96
C HIS A 178 19.30 -15.72 -15.64
N VAL A 179 19.16 -15.11 -14.45
CA VAL A 179 17.90 -14.50 -13.97
C VAL A 179 17.27 -13.51 -14.97
N ARG A 180 18.08 -12.80 -15.77
CA ARG A 180 17.61 -11.88 -16.81
C ARG A 180 16.75 -12.55 -17.89
N PHE A 181 17.02 -13.83 -18.19
CA PHE A 181 16.19 -14.61 -19.09
C PHE A 181 14.82 -14.90 -18.48
N TYR A 182 14.78 -15.26 -17.20
CA TYR A 182 13.53 -15.45 -16.45
C TYR A 182 12.73 -14.14 -16.31
N ILE A 183 13.40 -12.98 -16.21
CA ILE A 183 12.75 -11.67 -16.26
C ILE A 183 12.07 -11.48 -17.61
N ALA A 184 12.76 -11.72 -18.72
CA ALA A 184 12.17 -11.62 -20.06
C ALA A 184 10.97 -12.57 -20.23
N LEU A 185 11.06 -13.79 -19.72
CA LEU A 185 9.95 -14.75 -19.73
C LEU A 185 8.76 -14.26 -18.90
N THR A 186 9.02 -13.65 -17.74
CA THR A 186 8.00 -13.08 -16.84
C THR A 186 7.26 -11.89 -17.48
N LEU A 187 7.90 -11.15 -18.38
CA LEU A 187 7.24 -10.04 -19.09
C LEU A 187 6.08 -10.54 -19.95
N ILE A 188 6.14 -11.75 -20.49
CA ILE A 188 5.08 -12.29 -21.36
C ILE A 188 3.74 -12.36 -20.60
N PRO A 189 3.60 -13.07 -19.47
CA PRO A 189 2.34 -13.07 -18.72
C PRO A 189 2.02 -11.71 -18.11
N CYS A 190 3.01 -10.90 -17.70
CA CYS A 190 2.77 -9.52 -17.23
C CYS A 190 2.13 -8.64 -18.30
N LEU A 191 2.55 -8.77 -19.57
CA LEU A 191 1.95 -8.07 -20.71
C LEU A 191 0.49 -8.47 -20.89
N PHE A 192 0.16 -9.76 -20.83
CA PHE A 192 -1.23 -10.22 -20.95
C PHE A 192 -2.11 -9.72 -19.81
N ILE A 193 -1.69 -9.91 -18.55
CA ILE A 193 -2.49 -9.52 -17.40
C ILE A 193 -2.59 -7.99 -17.25
N GLY A 194 -1.53 -7.26 -17.60
CA GLY A 194 -1.47 -5.81 -17.54
C GLY A 194 -2.38 -5.11 -18.57
N GLN A 195 -2.83 -5.82 -19.60
CA GLN A 195 -3.85 -5.32 -20.53
C GLN A 195 -5.29 -5.40 -19.99
N ILE A 196 -5.54 -6.04 -18.84
CA ILE A 196 -6.88 -6.10 -18.27
C ILE A 196 -7.29 -4.70 -17.77
N ARG A 197 -8.43 -4.22 -18.27
CA ARG A 197 -8.93 -2.85 -18.02
C ARG A 197 -10.16 -2.79 -17.14
N GLU A 198 -10.76 -3.93 -16.85
CA GLU A 198 -11.95 -3.97 -16.01
C GLU A 198 -11.58 -4.73 -14.74
N LEU A 199 -11.66 -4.05 -13.60
CA LEU A 199 -11.32 -4.61 -12.30
C LEU A 199 -12.07 -5.92 -12.03
N LYS A 200 -13.32 -6.04 -12.49
CA LYS A 200 -14.16 -7.24 -12.33
C LYS A 200 -13.50 -8.53 -12.84
N TRP A 201 -12.70 -8.46 -13.90
CA TRP A 201 -12.01 -9.63 -14.45
C TRP A 201 -10.79 -10.05 -13.61
N LEU A 202 -10.21 -9.13 -12.83
CA LEU A 202 -9.09 -9.39 -11.93
C LEU A 202 -9.52 -9.97 -10.57
N VAL A 203 -10.79 -9.79 -10.18
CA VAL A 203 -11.34 -10.27 -8.90
C VAL A 203 -11.11 -11.77 -8.66
N PRO A 204 -11.44 -12.71 -9.57
CA PRO A 204 -11.24 -14.15 -9.33
C PRO A 204 -9.76 -14.51 -9.19
N PHE A 205 -8.87 -13.91 -10.00
CA PHE A 205 -7.42 -14.09 -9.87
C PHE A 205 -6.90 -13.59 -8.52
N SER A 206 -7.44 -12.47 -8.05
CA SER A 206 -7.10 -11.91 -6.73
C SER A 206 -7.55 -12.80 -5.56
N ALA A 207 -8.68 -13.52 -5.71
CA ALA A 207 -9.13 -14.49 -4.73
C ALA A 207 -8.21 -15.73 -4.72
N MET A 208 -7.86 -16.25 -5.89
CA MET A 208 -6.91 -17.35 -6.03
C MET A 208 -5.52 -17.00 -5.49
N ALA A 209 -5.04 -15.77 -5.76
CA ALA A 209 -3.77 -15.26 -5.21
C ALA A 209 -3.75 -15.30 -3.69
N ASN A 210 -4.86 -14.95 -3.03
CA ASN A 210 -4.96 -15.03 -1.57
C ASN A 210 -4.82 -16.48 -1.06
N VAL A 211 -5.47 -17.44 -1.73
CA VAL A 211 -5.36 -18.86 -1.37
C VAL A 211 -3.91 -19.32 -1.50
N PHE A 212 -3.26 -18.97 -2.60
CA PHE A 212 -1.85 -19.31 -2.83
C PHE A 212 -0.93 -18.68 -1.77
N ILE A 213 -1.14 -17.42 -1.41
CA ILE A 213 -0.39 -16.76 -0.33
C ILE A 213 -0.56 -17.51 0.99
N ILE A 214 -1.80 -17.86 1.37
CA ILE A 214 -2.07 -18.59 2.63
C ILE A 214 -1.35 -19.94 2.63
N VAL A 215 -1.43 -20.70 1.53
CA VAL A 215 -0.77 -22.01 1.40
C VAL A 215 0.75 -21.87 1.45
N THR A 216 1.33 -20.96 0.67
CA THR A 216 2.77 -20.68 0.70
C THR A 216 3.20 -20.30 2.12
N PHE A 217 2.44 -19.45 2.81
CA PHE A 217 2.77 -18.99 4.16
C PHE A 217 2.74 -20.14 5.17
N ALA A 218 1.76 -21.04 5.08
CA ALA A 218 1.70 -22.25 5.91
C ALA A 218 2.91 -23.17 5.68
N ILE A 219 3.30 -23.38 4.42
CA ILE A 219 4.51 -24.17 4.08
C ILE A 219 5.77 -23.49 4.61
N THR A 220 5.83 -22.16 4.51
CA THR A 220 6.97 -21.37 5.00
C THR A 220 7.11 -21.50 6.51
N LEU A 221 6.00 -21.40 7.24
CA LEU A 221 5.97 -21.63 8.69
C LEU A 221 6.40 -23.06 9.05
N TYR A 222 5.97 -24.07 8.27
CA TYR A 222 6.43 -25.45 8.46
C TYR A 222 7.96 -25.55 8.39
N TYR A 223 8.60 -25.05 7.32
CA TYR A 223 10.07 -25.08 7.19
C TYR A 223 10.81 -24.15 8.16
N MET A 224 10.12 -23.14 8.70
CA MET A 224 10.68 -22.25 9.71
C MET A 224 10.83 -22.94 11.06
N PHE A 225 9.91 -23.83 11.42
CA PHE A 225 9.82 -24.48 12.73
C PHE A 225 10.04 -26.00 12.71
N ASN A 226 10.36 -26.59 11.56
CA ASN A 226 10.59 -28.04 11.45
C ASN A 226 11.86 -28.52 12.17
N GLU A 227 12.83 -27.63 12.36
CA GLU A 227 14.11 -27.90 13.01
C GLU A 227 14.29 -27.01 14.26
N PRO A 228 15.14 -27.42 15.21
CA PRO A 228 15.44 -26.62 16.39
C PRO A 228 16.01 -25.25 16.03
N LEU A 229 15.51 -24.21 16.71
CA LEU A 229 15.96 -22.83 16.52
C LEU A 229 17.31 -22.60 17.20
N VAL A 230 18.28 -22.04 16.47
CA VAL A 230 19.64 -21.75 16.97
C VAL A 230 19.84 -20.24 17.11
N PHE A 231 20.11 -19.79 18.34
CA PHE A 231 20.21 -18.36 18.69
C PHE A 231 21.64 -17.84 18.85
N GLU A 232 22.61 -18.72 19.11
CA GLU A 232 23.94 -18.34 19.62
C GLU A 232 24.81 -17.53 18.64
N ASP A 233 24.54 -17.64 17.35
CA ASP A 233 25.29 -17.05 16.25
C ASP A 233 24.66 -15.75 15.69
N LYS A 234 23.56 -15.26 16.28
CA LYS A 234 22.81 -14.10 15.75
C LYS A 234 23.07 -12.84 16.57
N PRO A 235 23.53 -11.73 15.95
CA PRO A 235 23.74 -10.47 16.67
C PRO A 235 22.42 -9.92 17.22
N TYR A 236 22.46 -9.44 18.46
CA TYR A 236 21.32 -8.72 19.06
C TYR A 236 21.08 -7.36 18.37
N VAL A 237 22.15 -6.71 17.92
CA VAL A 237 22.15 -5.45 17.18
C VAL A 237 23.17 -5.56 16.05
N ALA A 238 22.74 -5.30 14.81
CA ALA A 238 23.60 -5.30 13.63
C ALA A 238 24.43 -4.01 13.52
N LYS A 239 25.24 -3.91 12.46
CA LYS A 239 26.07 -2.73 12.22
C LYS A 239 25.20 -1.50 11.95
N ALA A 240 25.57 -0.34 12.52
CA ALA A 240 24.83 0.91 12.33
C ALA A 240 24.64 1.30 10.85
N THR A 241 25.54 0.88 9.96
CA THR A 241 25.49 1.11 8.51
C THR A 241 24.36 0.35 7.81
N GLN A 242 23.84 -0.73 8.40
CA GLN A 242 22.75 -1.55 7.84
C GLN A 242 21.36 -1.13 8.34
N LEU A 243 21.30 -0.38 9.44
CA LEU A 243 20.02 0.09 10.01
C LEU A 243 19.15 0.87 9.01
N PRO A 244 19.69 1.71 8.10
CA PRO A 244 18.87 2.34 7.05
C PRO A 244 18.12 1.34 6.16
N LEU A 245 18.74 0.20 5.79
CA LEU A 245 18.10 -0.85 5.00
C LEU A 245 16.98 -1.53 5.80
N PHE A 246 17.20 -1.78 7.09
CA PHE A 246 16.15 -2.26 7.99
C PHE A 246 14.96 -1.30 8.01
N PHE A 247 15.17 -0.02 8.30
CA PHE A 247 14.10 0.97 8.36
C PHE A 247 13.34 1.06 7.03
N ALA A 248 14.05 1.09 5.91
CA ALA A 248 13.45 1.15 4.59
C ALA A 248 12.64 -0.12 4.26
N THR A 249 13.13 -1.30 4.61
CA THR A 249 12.45 -2.57 4.39
C THR A 249 11.19 -2.70 5.24
N VAL A 250 11.24 -2.30 6.52
CA VAL A 250 10.04 -2.31 7.40
C VAL A 250 9.02 -1.27 6.92
N ILE A 251 9.45 -0.07 6.54
CA ILE A 251 8.56 0.96 5.97
C ILE A 251 7.92 0.47 4.66
N PHE A 252 8.69 -0.20 3.79
CA PHE A 252 8.15 -0.84 2.59
C PHE A 252 7.13 -1.93 2.95
N ALA A 253 7.41 -2.80 3.91
CA ALA A 253 6.48 -3.85 4.27
C ALA A 253 5.19 -3.29 4.90
N MET A 254 5.26 -2.15 5.57
CA MET A 254 4.12 -1.40 6.09
C MET A 254 3.36 -0.61 4.99
N GLU A 255 3.62 -0.92 3.71
CA GLU A 255 2.86 -0.44 2.55
C GLU A 255 1.36 -0.72 2.72
N GLY A 256 0.52 0.15 2.13
CA GLY A 256 -0.94 0.00 2.16
C GLY A 256 -1.69 1.33 2.09
N ILE A 257 -0.98 2.46 2.20
CA ILE A 257 -1.62 3.79 2.26
C ILE A 257 -2.49 4.11 1.04
N GLY A 258 -2.17 3.56 -0.14
CA GLY A 258 -2.96 3.73 -1.36
C GLY A 258 -4.36 3.14 -1.30
N VAL A 259 -4.59 2.12 -0.46
CA VAL A 259 -5.92 1.49 -0.31
C VAL A 259 -6.69 1.97 0.91
N VAL A 260 -6.03 2.64 1.86
CA VAL A 260 -6.64 3.08 3.13
C VAL A 260 -7.88 3.94 2.87
N MET A 261 -7.74 5.00 2.08
CA MET A 261 -8.84 5.92 1.80
C MET A 261 -9.95 5.26 0.96
N PRO A 262 -9.65 4.54 -0.15
CA PRO A 262 -10.68 3.79 -0.85
C PRO A 262 -11.45 2.78 0.02
N VAL A 263 -10.75 2.05 0.89
CA VAL A 263 -11.38 1.07 1.79
C VAL A 263 -12.29 1.80 2.78
N GLU A 264 -11.82 2.85 3.45
CA GLU A 264 -12.63 3.66 4.38
C GLU A 264 -13.87 4.26 3.70
N ASN A 265 -13.68 4.82 2.50
CA ASN A 265 -14.75 5.43 1.71
C ASN A 265 -15.82 4.42 1.26
N SER A 266 -15.45 3.15 1.10
CA SER A 266 -16.37 2.08 0.69
C SER A 266 -17.14 1.42 1.84
N MET A 267 -16.88 1.76 3.11
CA MET A 267 -17.47 1.06 4.25
C MET A 267 -18.94 1.38 4.48
N LYS A 268 -19.73 0.35 4.86
CA LYS A 268 -21.11 0.53 5.35
C LYS A 268 -21.19 1.36 6.65
N LYS A 269 -20.17 1.23 7.51
CA LYS A 269 -20.07 1.92 8.80
C LYS A 269 -18.68 2.56 8.97
N PRO A 270 -18.39 3.68 8.28
CA PRO A 270 -17.06 4.32 8.30
C PRO A 270 -16.62 4.76 9.71
N GLN A 271 -17.56 5.06 10.60
CA GLN A 271 -17.28 5.38 12.01
C GLN A 271 -16.51 4.28 12.76
N HIS A 272 -16.62 3.02 12.31
CA HIS A 272 -15.85 1.92 12.87
C HIS A 272 -14.38 1.92 12.41
N PHE A 273 -14.02 2.67 11.37
CA PHE A 273 -12.66 2.63 10.81
C PHE A 273 -11.60 3.13 11.80
N LEU A 274 -11.85 4.28 12.43
CA LEU A 274 -11.02 4.86 13.51
C LEU A 274 -11.61 4.65 14.92
N GLY A 275 -12.67 3.85 15.05
CA GLY A 275 -13.35 3.57 16.34
C GLY A 275 -12.47 2.83 17.36
N CYS A 276 -13.07 2.33 18.44
CA CYS A 276 -12.38 1.54 19.46
C CYS A 276 -13.12 0.22 19.74
N PRO A 277 -12.55 -0.95 19.36
CA PRO A 277 -11.37 -1.14 18.50
C PRO A 277 -11.68 -0.80 17.04
N GLY A 278 -10.83 0.01 16.41
CA GLY A 278 -11.01 0.48 15.04
C GLY A 278 -10.47 -0.51 14.01
N VAL A 279 -11.06 -0.52 12.82
CA VAL A 279 -10.61 -1.39 11.70
C VAL A 279 -9.14 -1.14 11.38
N LEU A 280 -8.72 0.13 11.29
CA LEU A 280 -7.34 0.49 10.97
C LEU A 280 -6.36 -0.04 12.04
N ASN A 281 -6.61 0.28 13.31
CA ASN A 281 -5.70 -0.12 14.40
C ASN A 281 -5.64 -1.66 14.53
N THR A 282 -6.77 -2.34 14.37
CA THR A 282 -6.81 -3.82 14.43
C THR A 282 -6.04 -4.45 13.27
N ALA A 283 -6.20 -3.92 12.04
CA ALA A 283 -5.44 -4.38 10.88
C ALA A 283 -3.94 -4.20 11.12
N MET A 284 -3.52 -2.99 11.49
CA MET A 284 -2.11 -2.65 11.60
C MET A 284 -1.42 -3.37 12.78
N MET A 285 -2.08 -3.52 13.93
CA MET A 285 -1.54 -4.33 15.03
C MET A 285 -1.32 -5.79 14.60
N THR A 286 -2.26 -6.35 13.84
CA THR A 286 -2.13 -7.72 13.31
C THR A 286 -0.97 -7.82 12.32
N VAL A 287 -0.82 -6.86 11.41
CA VAL A 287 0.30 -6.77 10.45
C VAL A 287 1.63 -6.68 11.17
N VAL A 288 1.77 -5.76 12.12
CA VAL A 288 3.01 -5.55 12.89
C VAL A 288 3.38 -6.80 13.69
N ALA A 289 2.41 -7.47 14.32
CA ALA A 289 2.66 -8.71 15.03
C ALA A 289 3.16 -9.82 14.10
N LEU A 290 2.51 -10.00 12.94
CA LEU A 290 2.94 -10.99 11.95
C LEU A 290 4.34 -10.67 11.40
N TYR A 291 4.67 -9.40 11.18
CA TYR A 291 5.99 -8.99 10.71
C TYR A 291 7.07 -9.23 11.73
N ALA A 292 6.80 -8.92 13.00
CA ALA A 292 7.72 -9.20 14.09
C ALA A 292 7.96 -10.72 14.23
N ILE A 293 6.92 -11.55 14.14
CA ILE A 293 7.02 -13.02 14.22
C ILE A 293 7.84 -13.55 13.05
N ILE A 294 7.44 -13.24 11.81
CA ILE A 294 8.13 -13.77 10.61
C ILE A 294 9.55 -13.24 10.50
N GLY A 295 9.77 -11.95 10.79
CA GLY A 295 11.10 -11.36 10.77
C GLY A 295 12.03 -12.00 11.80
N PHE A 296 11.57 -12.12 13.05
CA PHE A 296 12.38 -12.68 14.13
C PHE A 296 12.70 -14.15 13.91
N PHE A 297 11.68 -15.00 13.71
CA PHE A 297 11.88 -16.44 13.56
C PHE A 297 12.51 -16.81 12.22
N GLY A 298 12.18 -16.09 11.14
CA GLY A 298 12.83 -16.29 9.85
C GLY A 298 14.33 -15.98 9.92
N TYR A 299 14.73 -14.90 10.61
CA TYR A 299 16.14 -14.60 10.79
C TYR A 299 16.86 -15.61 11.69
N ILE A 300 16.22 -16.08 12.76
CA ILE A 300 16.79 -17.15 13.60
C ILE A 300 17.02 -18.43 12.79
N ARG A 301 16.05 -18.81 11.95
CA ARG A 301 16.12 -20.03 11.15
C ARG A 301 17.22 -19.98 10.10
N PHE A 302 17.32 -18.89 9.35
CA PHE A 302 18.18 -18.80 8.17
C PHE A 302 19.48 -18.02 8.39
N GLY A 303 19.62 -17.29 9.50
CA GLY A 303 20.85 -16.60 9.87
C GLY A 303 21.38 -15.67 8.78
N SER A 304 22.68 -15.78 8.45
CA SER A 304 23.33 -15.00 7.39
C SER A 304 22.86 -15.35 5.97
N GLU A 305 22.21 -16.50 5.78
CA GLU A 305 21.76 -16.96 4.47
C GLU A 305 20.40 -16.37 4.05
N VAL A 306 19.77 -15.55 4.91
CA VAL A 306 18.52 -14.86 4.58
C VAL A 306 18.65 -14.10 3.26
N ARG A 307 17.67 -14.31 2.38
CA ARG A 307 17.59 -13.62 1.09
C ARG A 307 16.49 -12.56 1.14
N GLY A 308 16.37 -11.77 0.06
CA GLY A 308 15.35 -10.70 -0.04
C GLY A 308 13.89 -11.17 0.08
N SER A 309 13.63 -12.47 0.06
CA SER A 309 12.35 -13.09 0.41
C SER A 309 12.58 -14.43 1.08
N ILE A 310 11.85 -14.71 2.15
CA ILE A 310 11.90 -15.98 2.89
C ILE A 310 11.55 -17.20 2.02
N THR A 311 10.72 -17.03 0.99
CA THR A 311 10.40 -18.13 0.07
C THR A 311 11.62 -18.59 -0.72
N LEU A 312 12.59 -17.69 -0.96
CA LEU A 312 13.85 -18.00 -1.63
C LEU A 312 14.85 -18.72 -0.71
N ASN A 313 14.55 -18.81 0.58
CA ASN A 313 15.33 -19.56 1.58
C ASN A 313 14.84 -21.00 1.77
N LEU A 314 13.69 -21.36 1.21
CA LEU A 314 13.18 -22.73 1.30
C LEU A 314 14.10 -23.71 0.58
N PRO A 315 14.27 -24.95 1.11
CA PRO A 315 15.24 -25.91 0.59
C PRO A 315 14.99 -26.21 -0.89
N TYR A 316 16.06 -26.53 -1.61
CA TYR A 316 16.02 -26.88 -3.02
C TYR A 316 15.68 -28.36 -3.22
N GLY A 317 14.95 -28.68 -4.29
CA GLY A 317 14.63 -30.06 -4.69
C GLY A 317 13.62 -30.76 -3.78
N ALA A 318 13.06 -30.06 -2.78
CA ALA A 318 11.99 -30.57 -1.95
C ALA A 318 10.64 -30.18 -2.59
N PRO A 319 9.80 -31.14 -3.03
CA PRO A 319 8.59 -30.83 -3.79
C PRO A 319 7.64 -29.84 -3.10
N LEU A 320 7.57 -29.87 -1.77
CA LEU A 320 6.74 -28.95 -0.99
C LEU A 320 7.30 -27.52 -0.99
N ALA A 321 8.62 -27.35 -0.90
CA ALA A 321 9.28 -26.05 -0.97
C ALA A 321 9.17 -25.44 -2.37
N ASP A 322 9.37 -26.25 -3.41
CA ASP A 322 9.27 -25.79 -4.80
C ASP A 322 7.82 -25.43 -5.15
N ALA A 323 6.85 -26.21 -4.68
CA ALA A 323 5.44 -25.84 -4.76
C ALA A 323 5.16 -24.47 -4.10
N ALA A 324 5.71 -24.20 -2.91
CA ALA A 324 5.53 -22.91 -2.24
C ALA A 324 6.14 -21.73 -3.02
N LYS A 325 7.33 -21.91 -3.61
CA LYS A 325 7.99 -20.91 -4.48
C LYS A 325 7.13 -20.61 -5.72
N LEU A 326 6.65 -21.65 -6.41
CA LEU A 326 5.81 -21.50 -7.61
C LEU A 326 4.45 -20.88 -7.30
N LEU A 327 3.77 -21.33 -6.22
CA LEU A 327 2.50 -20.76 -5.77
C LEU A 327 2.65 -19.28 -5.43
N MET A 328 3.75 -18.88 -4.78
CA MET A 328 4.00 -17.48 -4.48
C MET A 328 4.24 -16.66 -5.75
N ALA A 329 5.02 -17.18 -6.70
CA ALA A 329 5.26 -16.52 -7.98
C ALA A 329 3.93 -16.28 -8.74
N LEU A 330 3.05 -17.28 -8.78
CA LEU A 330 1.72 -17.15 -9.37
C LEU A 330 0.82 -16.16 -8.61
N ALA A 331 0.87 -16.17 -7.28
CA ALA A 331 0.10 -15.23 -6.47
C ALA A 331 0.52 -13.76 -6.72
N ILE A 332 1.82 -13.52 -6.85
CA ILE A 332 2.37 -12.19 -7.15
C ILE A 332 2.04 -11.80 -8.59
N LEU A 333 2.09 -12.73 -9.55
CA LEU A 333 1.66 -12.46 -10.92
C LEU A 333 0.19 -12.02 -11.01
N PHE A 334 -0.69 -12.64 -10.23
CA PHE A 334 -2.10 -12.21 -10.15
C PHE A 334 -2.27 -10.88 -9.41
N THR A 335 -1.48 -10.64 -8.36
CA THR A 335 -1.47 -9.37 -7.62
C THR A 335 -0.97 -8.22 -8.49
N TYR A 336 0.02 -8.49 -9.35
CA TYR A 336 0.55 -7.54 -10.33
C TYR A 336 -0.54 -6.94 -11.21
N GLY A 337 -1.46 -7.77 -11.74
CA GLY A 337 -2.56 -7.28 -12.57
C GLY A 337 -3.45 -6.25 -11.84
N LEU A 338 -3.76 -6.53 -10.57
CA LEU A 338 -4.56 -5.63 -9.72
C LEU A 338 -3.80 -4.35 -9.37
N GLN A 339 -2.53 -4.45 -8.97
CA GLN A 339 -1.75 -3.29 -8.56
C GLN A 339 -1.36 -2.41 -9.74
N PHE A 340 -1.19 -2.99 -10.93
CA PHE A 340 -0.95 -2.27 -12.18
C PHE A 340 -2.20 -1.54 -12.68
N TYR A 341 -3.41 -2.04 -12.39
CA TYR A 341 -4.66 -1.39 -12.79
C TYR A 341 -4.79 0.03 -12.23
N ILE A 342 -4.55 0.21 -10.92
CA ILE A 342 -4.75 1.48 -10.20
C ILE A 342 -3.95 2.66 -10.81
N PRO A 343 -2.61 2.60 -10.94
CA PRO A 343 -1.84 3.73 -11.46
C PRO A 343 -2.13 3.99 -12.94
N ASN A 344 -2.53 2.97 -13.71
CA ASN A 344 -2.90 3.16 -15.11
C ASN A 344 -4.26 3.85 -15.26
N ASP A 345 -5.22 3.56 -14.38
CA ASP A 345 -6.49 4.29 -14.36
C ASP A 345 -6.28 5.76 -13.97
N ILE A 346 -5.46 6.02 -12.94
CA ILE A 346 -5.05 7.38 -12.54
C ILE A 346 -4.35 8.09 -13.70
N LEU A 347 -3.36 7.46 -14.32
CA LEU A 347 -2.62 8.02 -15.46
C LEU A 347 -3.55 8.32 -16.62
N TRP A 348 -4.40 7.36 -17.00
CA TRP A 348 -5.34 7.53 -18.10
C TRP A 348 -6.33 8.66 -17.83
N SER A 349 -6.88 8.76 -16.62
CA SER A 349 -7.78 9.85 -16.24
C SER A 349 -7.16 11.24 -16.45
N LYS A 350 -5.84 11.36 -16.21
CA LYS A 350 -5.09 12.61 -16.35
C LYS A 350 -4.71 12.94 -17.80
N ILE A 351 -4.52 11.96 -18.68
CA ILE A 351 -4.00 12.20 -20.03
C ILE A 351 -5.01 11.95 -21.15
N LYS A 352 -6.15 11.28 -20.88
CA LYS A 352 -7.13 10.90 -21.92
C LYS A 352 -7.62 12.06 -22.78
N HIS A 353 -7.68 13.27 -22.21
CA HIS A 353 -8.10 14.49 -22.91
C HIS A 353 -7.11 14.96 -23.98
N LYS A 354 -5.86 14.45 -23.96
CA LYS A 354 -4.81 14.77 -24.94
C LYS A 354 -4.86 13.88 -26.19
N PHE A 355 -5.67 12.82 -26.17
CA PHE A 355 -5.77 11.85 -27.26
C PHE A 355 -7.15 11.92 -27.91
N ASP A 356 -7.19 11.72 -29.23
CA ASP A 356 -8.46 11.60 -29.94
C ASP A 356 -9.23 10.36 -29.46
N PRO A 357 -10.56 10.46 -29.23
CA PRO A 357 -11.38 9.33 -28.79
C PRO A 357 -11.25 8.08 -29.66
N LYS A 358 -10.98 8.24 -30.96
CA LYS A 358 -10.81 7.15 -31.93
C LYS A 358 -9.57 6.29 -31.64
N ILE A 359 -8.51 6.88 -31.07
CA ILE A 359 -7.24 6.18 -30.79
C ILE A 359 -7.10 5.79 -29.32
N HIS A 360 -8.06 6.12 -28.45
CA HIS A 360 -7.99 5.84 -27.01
C HIS A 360 -7.64 4.40 -26.69
N ASN A 361 -8.23 3.44 -27.42
CA ASN A 361 -7.94 2.03 -27.23
C ASN A 361 -6.46 1.69 -27.50
N ILE A 362 -5.92 2.14 -28.65
CA ILE A 362 -4.54 1.87 -29.05
C ILE A 362 -3.57 2.61 -28.12
N SER A 363 -3.85 3.87 -27.79
CA SER A 363 -3.04 4.66 -26.86
C SER A 363 -2.92 4.00 -25.50
N GLN A 364 -4.00 3.43 -24.96
CA GLN A 364 -3.95 2.68 -23.70
C GLN A 364 -3.11 1.41 -23.80
N ILE A 365 -3.22 0.65 -24.90
CA ILE A 365 -2.42 -0.57 -25.12
C ILE A 365 -0.94 -0.22 -25.18
N LEU A 366 -0.57 0.77 -25.99
CA LEU A 366 0.81 1.19 -26.17
C LEU A 366 1.41 1.74 -24.88
N LEU A 367 0.64 2.56 -24.15
CA LEU A 367 1.08 3.12 -22.88
C LEU A 367 1.30 2.04 -21.82
N ARG A 368 0.34 1.12 -21.64
CA ARG A 368 0.48 0.02 -20.69
C ARG A 368 1.65 -0.89 -21.06
N THR A 369 1.76 -1.25 -22.33
CA THR A 369 2.87 -2.07 -22.86
C THR A 369 4.20 -1.38 -22.62
N GLY A 370 4.31 -0.08 -22.93
CA GLY A 370 5.51 0.71 -22.71
C GLY A 370 5.94 0.74 -21.24
N ILE A 371 4.99 0.94 -20.32
CA ILE A 371 5.28 0.94 -18.88
C ILE A 371 5.78 -0.45 -18.44
N ILE A 372 5.13 -1.54 -18.86
CA ILE A 372 5.54 -2.91 -18.51
C ILE A 372 6.94 -3.22 -19.04
N LEU A 373 7.26 -2.81 -20.27
CA LEU A 373 8.60 -2.99 -20.85
C LEU A 373 9.66 -2.15 -20.13
N ILE A 374 9.35 -0.92 -19.74
CA ILE A 374 10.25 -0.07 -18.94
C ILE A 374 10.49 -0.72 -17.57
N SER A 375 9.44 -1.16 -16.88
CA SER A 375 9.55 -1.88 -15.61
C SER A 375 10.40 -3.15 -15.76
N GLY A 376 10.24 -3.89 -16.85
CA GLY A 376 11.06 -5.04 -17.20
C GLY A 376 12.54 -4.71 -17.44
N GLY A 377 12.82 -3.62 -18.15
CA GLY A 377 14.17 -3.12 -18.38
C GLY A 377 14.86 -2.71 -17.08
N VAL A 378 14.14 -2.02 -16.19
CA VAL A 378 14.63 -1.64 -14.86
C VAL A 378 14.89 -2.88 -13.99
N ALA A 379 13.98 -3.86 -14.00
CA ALA A 379 14.16 -5.14 -13.32
C ALA A 379 15.38 -5.93 -13.85
N ALA A 380 15.61 -5.93 -15.17
CA ALA A 380 16.75 -6.61 -15.78
C ALA A 380 18.10 -5.91 -15.48
N ALA A 381 18.08 -4.58 -15.32
CA ALA A 381 19.26 -3.80 -14.96
C ALA A 381 19.74 -4.09 -13.53
N ILE A 382 18.81 -4.27 -12.59
CA ILE A 382 19.09 -4.53 -11.17
C ILE A 382 18.31 -5.78 -10.74
N PRO A 383 18.78 -6.99 -11.09
CA PRO A 383 18.05 -8.23 -10.82
C PRO A 383 18.23 -8.73 -9.38
N ASN A 384 18.29 -7.83 -8.41
CA ASN A 384 18.42 -8.12 -6.98
C ASN A 384 17.22 -7.55 -6.22
N LEU A 385 16.56 -8.41 -5.45
CA LEU A 385 15.28 -8.10 -4.81
C LEU A 385 15.44 -7.11 -3.63
N GLU A 386 16.46 -7.29 -2.80
CA GLU A 386 16.65 -6.54 -1.56
C GLU A 386 16.91 -5.03 -1.78
N PRO A 387 17.92 -4.62 -2.57
CA PRO A 387 18.17 -3.20 -2.79
C PRO A 387 16.98 -2.50 -3.45
N PHE A 388 16.21 -3.24 -4.27
CA PHE A 388 15.01 -2.72 -4.88
C PHE A 388 13.92 -2.41 -3.84
N ILE A 389 13.62 -3.38 -2.97
CA ILE A 389 12.64 -3.23 -1.88
C ILE A 389 13.02 -2.05 -0.98
N SER A 390 14.29 -1.98 -0.57
CA SER A 390 14.79 -0.90 0.27
C SER A 390 14.69 0.46 -0.44
N LEU A 391 15.08 0.57 -1.71
CA LEU A 391 14.98 1.82 -2.46
C LEU A 391 13.53 2.31 -2.58
N VAL A 392 12.58 1.41 -2.85
CA VAL A 392 11.15 1.74 -2.95
C VAL A 392 10.59 2.21 -1.61
N GLY A 393 10.90 1.50 -0.53
CA GLY A 393 10.53 1.89 0.83
C GLY A 393 11.09 3.25 1.23
N ALA A 394 12.38 3.45 0.99
CA ALA A 394 13.10 4.67 1.33
C ALA A 394 12.56 5.87 0.56
N VAL A 395 12.33 5.78 -0.75
CA VAL A 395 11.90 6.93 -1.55
C VAL A 395 10.41 7.18 -1.42
N PHE A 396 9.58 6.18 -1.71
CA PHE A 396 8.16 6.42 -1.91
C PHE A 396 7.35 6.38 -0.60
N PHE A 397 7.61 5.39 0.25
CA PHE A 397 6.85 5.22 1.48
C PHE A 397 7.25 6.20 2.58
N SER A 398 8.50 6.66 2.62
CA SER A 398 8.87 7.77 3.50
C SER A 398 8.10 9.06 3.13
N LEU A 399 7.96 9.36 1.82
CA LEU A 399 7.24 10.52 1.33
C LEU A 399 5.72 10.38 1.54
N LEU A 400 5.13 9.30 1.03
CA LEU A 400 3.67 9.12 1.09
C LEU A 400 3.19 8.70 2.47
N GLY A 401 3.89 7.78 3.12
CA GLY A 401 3.46 7.16 4.37
C GLY A 401 3.71 8.02 5.61
N ILE A 402 4.72 8.90 5.58
CA ILE A 402 5.14 9.68 6.76
C ILE A 402 5.12 11.19 6.47
N PHE A 403 5.82 11.65 5.43
CA PHE A 403 5.98 13.08 5.16
C PHE A 403 4.66 13.75 4.82
N VAL A 404 3.91 13.24 3.84
CA VAL A 404 2.66 13.83 3.38
C VAL A 404 1.63 13.89 4.50
N PRO A 405 1.32 12.81 5.26
CA PRO A 405 0.41 12.88 6.39
C PRO A 405 0.82 13.98 7.40
N SER A 406 2.09 14.03 7.78
CA SER A 406 2.61 14.99 8.77
C SER A 406 2.49 16.43 8.28
N LEU A 407 2.75 16.66 7.00
CA LEU A 407 2.56 17.96 6.37
C LEU A 407 1.07 18.33 6.30
N THR A 408 0.21 17.41 5.89
CA THR A 408 -1.24 17.67 5.79
C THR A 408 -1.88 17.98 7.14
N GLU A 409 -1.57 17.24 8.21
CA GLU A 409 -2.10 17.55 9.54
C GLU A 409 -1.58 18.93 10.02
N THR A 410 -0.32 19.25 9.75
CA THR A 410 0.26 20.55 10.13
C THR A 410 -0.47 21.71 9.45
N VAL A 411 -0.71 21.61 8.13
CA VAL A 411 -1.41 22.65 7.36
C VAL A 411 -2.87 22.76 7.79
N TYR A 412 -3.54 21.64 8.04
CA TYR A 412 -4.93 21.60 8.50
C TYR A 412 -5.11 22.29 9.86
N LEU A 413 -4.21 22.02 10.81
CA LEU A 413 -4.32 22.56 12.18
C LEU A 413 -3.80 24.01 12.33
N TRP A 414 -3.18 24.57 11.29
CA TRP A 414 -2.55 25.88 11.35
C TRP A 414 -3.57 27.03 11.26
N PRO A 415 -3.42 28.12 12.06
CA PRO A 415 -2.49 28.32 13.19
C PRO A 415 -3.11 27.98 14.56
N ASN A 416 -4.43 27.74 14.61
CA ASN A 416 -5.20 27.84 15.85
C ASN A 416 -5.35 26.50 16.62
N ASN A 417 -5.14 25.34 15.97
CA ASN A 417 -5.46 24.02 16.53
C ASN A 417 -4.21 23.15 16.80
N LEU A 418 -3.06 23.78 17.03
CA LEU A 418 -1.76 23.11 17.24
C LEU A 418 -1.59 22.48 18.64
N GLY A 419 -2.54 22.70 19.55
CA GLY A 419 -2.51 22.19 20.92
C GLY A 419 -1.59 22.97 21.87
N PHE A 420 -1.58 22.56 23.15
CA PHE A 420 -0.73 23.18 24.18
C PHE A 420 0.76 23.08 23.79
N CYS A 421 1.50 24.18 23.98
CA CYS A 421 2.90 24.33 23.54
C CYS A 421 3.17 23.98 22.06
N LYS A 422 2.15 23.99 21.19
CA LYS A 422 2.26 23.56 19.78
C LYS A 422 2.86 22.15 19.63
N TRP A 423 2.58 21.24 20.57
CA TRP A 423 3.19 19.90 20.58
C TRP A 423 2.95 19.13 19.26
N LYS A 424 1.78 19.32 18.62
CA LYS A 424 1.47 18.68 17.33
C LYS A 424 2.39 19.15 16.21
N LEU A 425 2.78 20.42 16.22
CA LEU A 425 3.75 20.98 15.28
C LEU A 425 5.14 20.35 15.49
N ILE A 426 5.60 20.27 16.74
CA ILE A 426 6.90 19.67 17.07
C ILE A 426 6.93 18.20 16.62
N LYS A 427 5.89 17.44 16.97
CA LYS A 427 5.71 16.05 16.55
C LYS A 427 5.78 15.91 15.01
N ASN A 428 5.04 16.73 14.27
CA ASN A 428 5.02 16.65 12.81
C ASN A 428 6.35 17.06 12.18
N ILE A 429 7.06 18.04 12.77
CA ILE A 429 8.42 18.41 12.33
C ILE A 429 9.37 17.22 12.52
N ILE A 430 9.31 16.53 13.66
CA ILE A 430 10.12 15.33 13.92
C ILE A 430 9.82 14.24 12.89
N LEU A 431 8.54 13.97 12.59
CA LEU A 431 8.14 12.99 11.59
C LEU A 431 8.62 13.36 10.18
N CYS A 432 8.53 14.64 9.80
CA CYS A 432 9.05 15.13 8.53
C CYS A 432 10.58 14.95 8.44
N ILE A 433 11.33 15.30 9.49
CA ILE A 433 12.78 15.10 9.53
C ILE A 433 13.12 13.61 9.42
N LEU A 434 12.44 12.76 10.20
CA LEU A 434 12.63 11.31 10.15
C LEU A 434 12.36 10.74 8.76
N SER A 435 11.31 11.21 8.08
CA SER A 435 11.00 10.78 6.71
C SER A 435 12.08 11.17 5.70
N ILE A 436 12.62 12.39 5.79
CA ILE A 436 13.69 12.86 4.91
C ILE A 436 14.99 12.10 5.19
N LEU A 437 15.31 11.84 6.46
CA LEU A 437 16.46 11.03 6.84
C LEU A 437 16.33 9.58 6.34
N ALA A 438 15.16 8.96 6.51
CA ALA A 438 14.88 7.62 6.00
C ALA A 438 15.03 7.56 4.47
N LEU A 439 14.56 8.60 3.76
CA LEU A 439 14.74 8.73 2.32
C LEU A 439 16.21 8.80 1.93
N ILE A 440 16.94 9.77 2.48
CA ILE A 440 18.32 10.03 2.07
C ILE A 440 19.21 8.83 2.41
N THR A 441 19.12 8.33 3.65
CA THR A 441 19.98 7.23 4.10
C THR A 441 19.60 5.91 3.43
N GLY A 442 18.31 5.58 3.34
CA GLY A 442 17.85 4.35 2.69
C GLY A 442 18.15 4.34 1.19
N ALA A 443 17.92 5.45 0.49
CA ALA A 443 18.25 5.55 -0.93
C ALA A 443 19.76 5.48 -1.17
N ALA A 444 20.56 6.20 -0.37
CA ALA A 444 22.02 6.19 -0.51
C ALA A 444 22.60 4.79 -0.32
N VAL A 445 22.21 4.08 0.75
CA VAL A 445 22.71 2.73 1.02
C VAL A 445 22.26 1.76 -0.07
N SER A 446 20.99 1.81 -0.49
CA SER A 446 20.49 0.94 -1.56
C SER A 446 21.21 1.19 -2.90
N ILE A 447 21.50 2.44 -3.24
CA ILE A 447 22.25 2.79 -4.46
C ILE A 447 23.69 2.29 -4.37
N ILE A 448 24.34 2.43 -3.22
CA ILE A 448 25.70 1.92 -3.00
C ILE A 448 25.74 0.40 -3.18
N GLU A 449 24.77 -0.34 -2.64
CA GLU A 449 24.66 -1.79 -2.84
C GLU A 449 24.47 -2.15 -4.30
N ILE A 450 23.58 -1.44 -5.01
CA ILE A 450 23.36 -1.65 -6.45
C ILE A 450 24.65 -1.43 -7.25
N ILE A 451 25.43 -0.39 -6.92
CA ILE A 451 26.70 -0.09 -7.60
C ILE A 451 27.74 -1.17 -7.30
N ASN A 452 27.89 -1.58 -6.04
CA ASN A 452 28.86 -2.59 -5.64
C ASN A 452 28.55 -3.95 -6.28
N MET A 453 27.26 -4.32 -6.38
CA MET A 453 26.83 -5.56 -7.05
C MET A 453 27.16 -5.61 -8.54
N ASN A 454 27.21 -4.46 -9.23
CA ASN A 454 27.61 -4.44 -10.64
C ASN A 454 29.13 -4.59 -10.82
N ASN A 455 29.93 -4.35 -9.77
CA ASN A 455 31.38 -4.49 -9.79
C ASN A 455 31.83 -5.91 -9.41
N ASP A 456 31.04 -6.61 -8.59
CA ASP A 456 31.25 -8.01 -8.24
C ASP A 456 30.29 -8.89 -9.06
N LEU A 457 30.76 -9.45 -10.17
CA LEU A 457 30.04 -10.52 -10.89
C LEU A 457 30.50 -11.89 -10.34
N PRO A 458 29.84 -12.49 -9.32
CA PRO A 458 30.06 -13.89 -9.04
C PRO A 458 29.36 -14.74 -10.11
N GLU A 459 30.12 -15.65 -10.70
CA GLU A 459 29.60 -16.72 -11.56
C GLU A 459 28.56 -17.54 -10.77
N ALA A 460 27.30 -17.48 -11.22
CA ALA A 460 26.21 -18.27 -10.67
C ALA A 460 26.35 -19.73 -11.13
N SER A 461 27.27 -20.50 -10.54
CA SER A 461 27.49 -21.91 -10.90
C SER A 461 27.76 -22.85 -9.73
N ALA A 462 27.37 -22.50 -8.49
CA ALA A 462 27.63 -23.33 -7.31
C ALA A 462 26.45 -23.56 -6.34
N GLN A 463 25.20 -23.25 -6.72
CA GLN A 463 24.07 -23.33 -5.75
C GLN A 463 23.16 -24.57 -5.85
N CYS A 464 23.07 -25.28 -6.98
CA CYS A 464 22.29 -26.54 -7.03
C CYS A 464 23.09 -27.80 -6.61
N LYS A 465 24.38 -27.67 -6.24
CA LYS A 465 25.26 -28.82 -5.91
C LYS A 465 25.48 -29.07 -4.42
N ALA A 466 24.85 -28.31 -3.52
CA ALA A 466 24.86 -28.60 -2.09
C ALA A 466 23.62 -29.43 -1.74
N VAL A 467 23.63 -30.71 -2.14
CA VAL A 467 22.75 -31.77 -1.61
C VAL A 467 23.63 -32.86 -1.06
#